data_AF-A0A264Y7D3-F1
#
_entry.id   AF-A0A264Y7D3-F1
#
_cell.length_a   1.000
_cell.length_b   1.000
_cell.length_c   1.000
_cell.angle_alpha   90.00
_cell.angle_beta   90.00
_cell.angle_gamma   90.00
#
_symmetry.space_group_name_H-M   'P 1'
#
loop_
_entity.id
_entity.type
_entity.pdbx_description
1 polymer ?
#
loop_
_entity_poly.entity_id
_entity_poly.type
_entity_poly.pdbx_seq_one_letter_code
_entity_poly.pdbx_strand_id
1 'polypeptide(L)'
;MNPIDILNKFIIQELDGDVFLLLDYDLKRLKNNAVLGCPNRRFDPDDTNLMRAVYCIVFCDVWTNLSLENSGDGKLRGDTINSSATFFSYPWNDKFTPKWEPSIELTEKIKNFQHTFHTIGNMMVLPDKRIDGWSINKHRGCHDEWHDYEDRFLSALYKVLTNKSDFDEDLMELVQQNDEDFAPFYGEEGWRNFINGNILNDYVDADFLPVVKSKGYTWWRGGYVNKQRYFAEANRYIDDSTRVIHYRGKRMIEILKERLYY
;
A
#
# COMPACT_ATOMS: atom_id res chain seq x y z
N MET A 1 22.41 10.81 0.05
CA MET A 1 22.61 9.92 1.22
C MET A 1 22.22 8.53 0.76
N ASN A 2 23.01 7.50 1.00
CA ASN A 2 22.72 6.14 0.52
C ASN A 2 21.48 5.57 1.26
N PRO A 3 20.54 4.86 0.60
CA PRO A 3 19.44 4.16 1.27
C PRO A 3 19.85 3.32 2.48
N ILE A 4 20.94 2.56 2.37
CA ILE A 4 21.47 1.70 3.43
C ILE A 4 21.88 2.53 4.64
N ASP A 5 22.57 3.66 4.41
CA ASP A 5 23.01 4.55 5.50
C ASP A 5 21.83 5.18 6.24
N ILE A 6 20.76 5.55 5.51
CA ILE A 6 19.54 6.11 6.10
C ILE A 6 18.92 5.08 7.05
N LEU A 7 18.71 3.86 6.54
CA LEU A 7 18.02 2.82 7.28
C LEU A 7 18.87 2.31 8.46
N ASN A 8 20.17 2.07 8.28
CA ASN A 8 21.05 1.65 9.38
C ASN A 8 21.11 2.68 10.51
N LYS A 9 21.17 3.98 10.18
CA LYS A 9 21.13 5.03 11.20
C LYS A 9 19.81 5.00 11.97
N PHE A 10 18.69 4.84 11.27
CA PHE A 10 17.39 4.73 11.92
C PHE A 10 17.31 3.49 12.82
N ILE A 11 17.74 2.32 12.35
CA ILE A 11 17.73 1.08 13.13
C ILE A 11 18.56 1.24 14.40
N ILE A 12 19.78 1.79 14.31
CA ILE A 12 20.66 1.97 15.47
C ILE A 12 20.10 2.98 16.46
N GLN A 13 19.52 4.09 15.98
CA GLN A 13 19.15 5.22 16.85
C GLN A 13 17.73 5.12 17.41
N GLU A 14 16.80 4.56 16.65
CA GLU A 14 15.36 4.56 16.97
C GLU A 14 14.81 3.17 17.29
N LEU A 15 15.53 2.12 16.88
CA LEU A 15 15.13 0.72 17.08
C LEU A 15 16.18 -0.07 17.89
N ASP A 16 17.06 0.59 18.63
CA ASP A 16 18.08 -0.03 19.48
C ASP A 16 18.96 -1.08 18.76
N GLY A 17 19.14 -0.92 17.44
CA GLY A 17 19.90 -1.86 16.61
C GLY A 17 19.12 -3.10 16.14
N ASP A 18 17.85 -3.25 16.51
CA ASP A 18 17.01 -4.39 16.14
C ASP A 18 16.09 -4.07 14.96
N VAL A 19 16.46 -4.56 13.78
CA VAL A 19 15.67 -4.41 12.55
C VAL A 19 14.28 -5.04 12.65
N PHE A 20 14.06 -6.04 13.50
CA PHE A 20 12.73 -6.65 13.66
C PHE A 20 11.71 -5.67 14.22
N LEU A 21 12.14 -4.67 15.01
CA LEU A 21 11.24 -3.65 15.55
C LEU A 21 10.64 -2.74 14.47
N LEU A 22 11.22 -2.73 13.26
CA LEU A 22 10.65 -2.02 12.12
C LEU A 22 9.32 -2.62 11.66
N LEU A 23 9.08 -3.92 11.92
CA LEU A 23 7.86 -4.63 11.54
C LEU A 23 6.60 -3.93 12.07
N ASP A 24 6.63 -3.51 13.34
CA ASP A 24 5.51 -2.92 14.06
C ASP A 24 5.67 -1.40 14.27
N TYR A 25 6.69 -0.79 13.68
CA TYR A 25 6.92 0.65 13.82
C TYR A 25 5.82 1.45 13.11
N ASP A 26 5.10 2.27 13.87
CA ASP A 26 4.08 3.18 13.35
C ASP A 26 4.75 4.37 12.64
N LEU A 27 4.78 4.36 11.31
CA LEU A 27 5.40 5.39 10.48
C LEU A 27 4.81 6.80 10.72
N LYS A 28 3.59 6.91 11.28
CA LYS A 28 3.00 8.20 11.69
C LYS A 28 3.87 8.95 12.70
N ARG A 29 4.71 8.24 13.47
CA ARG A 29 5.68 8.85 14.40
C ARG A 29 6.68 9.77 13.70
N LEU A 30 6.89 9.60 12.39
CA LEU A 30 7.78 10.43 11.58
C LEU A 30 7.16 11.76 11.13
N LYS A 31 5.90 12.06 11.48
CA LYS A 31 5.17 13.25 10.99
C LYS A 31 5.94 14.57 11.13
N ASN A 32 6.66 14.73 12.23
CA ASN A 32 7.44 15.94 12.52
C ASN A 32 8.96 15.71 12.42
N ASN A 33 9.40 14.56 11.92
CA ASN A 33 10.82 14.28 11.76
C ASN A 33 11.36 15.02 10.54
N ALA A 34 12.30 15.95 10.77
CA ALA A 34 12.83 16.84 9.73
C ALA A 34 13.72 16.15 8.68
N VAL A 35 14.13 14.89 8.91
CA VAL A 35 15.04 14.15 8.02
C VAL A 35 14.37 12.91 7.46
N LEU A 36 13.81 12.06 8.32
CA LEU A 36 13.24 10.77 7.97
C LEU A 36 11.76 10.82 7.61
N GLY A 37 11.07 11.91 7.98
CA GLY A 37 9.68 12.15 7.63
C GLY A 37 9.51 12.69 6.22
N CYS A 38 8.68 13.72 6.09
CA CYS A 38 8.32 14.37 4.82
C CYS A 38 8.75 15.85 4.82
N PRO A 39 10.05 16.19 4.86
CA PRO A 39 10.48 17.58 4.92
C PRO A 39 10.02 18.36 3.68
N ASN A 40 9.48 19.56 3.89
CA ASN A 40 8.97 20.45 2.85
C ASN A 40 7.83 19.89 1.97
N ARG A 41 7.13 18.84 2.42
CA ARG A 41 5.99 18.24 1.73
C ARG A 41 4.92 17.77 2.72
N ARG A 42 3.73 17.47 2.22
CA ARG A 42 2.65 16.92 3.05
C ARG A 42 3.10 15.57 3.60
N PHE A 43 2.84 15.33 4.89
CA PHE A 43 3.15 14.05 5.51
C PHE A 43 2.27 12.95 4.90
N ASP A 44 2.95 11.91 4.42
CA ASP A 44 2.37 10.68 3.92
C ASP A 44 3.23 9.50 4.43
N PRO A 45 2.69 8.53 5.17
CA PRO A 45 3.46 7.41 5.72
C PRO A 45 4.21 6.59 4.65
N ASP A 46 3.56 6.35 3.51
CA ASP A 46 4.12 5.59 2.39
C ASP A 46 5.20 6.37 1.63
N ASP A 47 5.19 7.70 1.67
CA ASP A 47 6.15 8.53 0.94
C ASP A 47 7.28 9.06 1.85
N THR A 48 7.39 8.69 3.13
CA THR A 48 8.47 9.19 4.01
C THR A 48 9.88 8.92 3.46
N ASN A 49 10.87 9.73 3.84
CA ASN A 49 12.26 9.50 3.43
C ASN A 49 12.79 8.15 3.96
N LEU A 50 12.33 7.70 5.14
CA LEU A 50 12.60 6.35 5.63
C LEU A 50 12.05 5.29 4.67
N MET A 51 10.77 5.39 4.30
CA MET A 51 10.16 4.40 3.41
C MET A 51 10.77 4.39 2.01
N ARG A 52 11.12 5.55 1.45
CA ARG A 52 11.85 5.62 0.17
C ARG A 52 13.18 4.85 0.23
N ALA A 53 13.91 4.95 1.34
CA ALA A 53 15.12 4.17 1.54
C ALA A 53 14.82 2.66 1.64
N VAL A 54 13.79 2.27 2.39
CA VAL A 54 13.33 0.87 2.47
C VAL A 54 12.98 0.34 1.08
N TYR A 55 12.23 1.08 0.27
CA TYR A 55 11.87 0.66 -1.09
C TYR A 55 13.09 0.43 -1.97
N CYS A 56 14.07 1.34 -1.92
CA CYS A 56 15.31 1.21 -2.69
C CYS A 56 16.17 0.00 -2.28
N ILE A 57 15.91 -0.63 -1.12
CA ILE A 57 16.62 -1.83 -0.69
C ILE A 57 15.79 -3.08 -0.97
N VAL A 58 14.49 -3.02 -0.70
CA VAL A 58 13.59 -4.17 -0.79
C VAL A 58 13.18 -4.44 -2.23
N PHE A 59 12.91 -3.40 -3.02
CA PHE A 59 12.28 -3.51 -4.34
C PHE A 59 13.17 -3.04 -5.50
N CYS A 60 14.47 -2.81 -5.27
CA CYS A 60 15.39 -2.36 -6.33
C CYS A 60 15.51 -3.35 -7.48
N ASP A 61 15.42 -4.65 -7.20
CA ASP A 61 15.53 -5.70 -8.21
C ASP A 61 14.22 -5.86 -9.00
N VAL A 62 13.12 -5.28 -8.50
CA VAL A 62 11.79 -5.33 -9.10
C VAL A 62 11.56 -4.10 -9.96
N TRP A 63 11.83 -2.92 -9.41
CA TRP A 63 11.68 -1.64 -10.10
C TRP A 63 13.06 -1.10 -10.47
N THR A 64 13.53 -1.37 -11.69
CA THR A 64 14.92 -1.07 -12.10
C THR A 64 15.26 0.41 -12.07
N ASN A 65 14.26 1.29 -12.22
CA ASN A 65 14.44 2.74 -12.15
C ASN A 65 14.31 3.30 -10.73
N LEU A 66 14.09 2.45 -9.71
CA LEU A 66 13.88 2.88 -8.33
C LEU A 66 15.19 3.38 -7.71
N SER A 67 15.19 4.63 -7.29
CA SER A 67 16.28 5.25 -6.53
C SER A 67 15.72 6.37 -5.66
N LEU A 68 16.54 6.90 -4.74
CA LEU A 68 16.12 8.04 -3.93
C LEU A 68 15.85 9.27 -4.82
N GLU A 69 16.67 9.45 -5.85
CA GLU A 69 16.56 10.53 -6.83
C GLU A 69 15.33 10.35 -7.73
N ASN A 70 14.99 9.10 -8.06
CA ASN A 70 13.81 8.74 -8.84
C ASN A 70 12.64 8.26 -7.98
N SER A 71 12.43 8.91 -6.82
CA SER A 71 11.29 8.63 -5.94
C SER A 71 10.42 9.86 -5.67
N GLY A 72 9.10 9.66 -5.56
CA GLY A 72 8.13 10.69 -5.17
C GLY A 72 7.17 11.12 -6.29
N ASP A 73 6.64 12.35 -6.17
CA ASP A 73 5.64 12.89 -7.09
C ASP A 73 6.08 12.80 -8.56
N GLY A 74 5.24 12.18 -9.39
CA GLY A 74 5.49 12.03 -10.83
C GLY A 74 6.55 10.99 -11.20
N LYS A 75 7.00 10.16 -10.24
CA LYS A 75 8.05 9.13 -10.37
C LYS A 75 7.56 7.83 -9.72
N LEU A 76 8.45 6.92 -9.35
CA LEU A 76 8.10 5.80 -8.47
C LEU A 76 7.79 6.33 -7.06
N ARG A 77 6.58 6.10 -6.57
CA ARG A 77 6.10 6.63 -5.28
C ARG A 77 5.62 5.49 -4.39
N GLY A 78 5.74 5.71 -3.09
CA GLY A 78 5.09 4.84 -2.11
C GLY A 78 3.57 4.91 -2.26
N ASP A 79 2.92 3.78 -2.02
CA ASP A 79 1.47 3.66 -1.94
C ASP A 79 1.08 2.74 -0.78
N THR A 80 -0.05 3.01 -0.16
CA THR A 80 -0.63 2.20 0.89
C THR A 80 -1.60 1.17 0.30
N ILE A 81 -1.42 -0.12 0.61
CA ILE A 81 -2.20 -1.22 0.02
C ILE A 81 -3.62 -1.27 0.59
N ASN A 82 -3.74 -1.47 1.91
CA ASN A 82 -5.03 -1.63 2.56
C ASN A 82 -5.44 -0.33 3.22
N SER A 83 -6.49 0.31 2.72
CA SER A 83 -6.97 1.61 3.20
C SER A 83 -7.89 1.49 4.42
N SER A 84 -7.54 2.17 5.52
CA SER A 84 -8.47 2.32 6.65
C SER A 84 -9.58 3.34 6.36
N ALA A 85 -9.30 4.39 5.58
CA ALA A 85 -10.20 5.53 5.43
C ALA A 85 -11.43 5.22 4.58
N THR A 86 -11.30 4.30 3.61
CA THR A 86 -12.43 3.78 2.82
C THR A 86 -13.52 3.17 3.71
N PHE A 87 -13.11 2.37 4.69
CA PHE A 87 -14.03 1.62 5.54
C PHE A 87 -14.46 2.40 6.80
N PHE A 88 -13.59 3.25 7.36
CA PHE A 88 -13.76 3.80 8.71
C PHE A 88 -13.59 5.31 8.82
N SER A 89 -13.49 6.03 7.70
CA SER A 89 -13.08 7.45 7.67
C SER A 89 -11.71 7.69 8.33
N TYR A 90 -11.23 8.92 8.28
CA TYR A 90 -9.93 9.24 8.87
C TYR A 90 -10.04 9.44 10.39
N PRO A 91 -9.06 9.00 11.19
CA PRO A 91 -9.13 9.13 12.65
C PRO A 91 -9.14 10.59 13.14
N TRP A 92 -8.57 11.53 12.37
CA TRP A 92 -8.60 12.96 12.68
C TRP A 92 -9.87 13.67 12.18
N ASN A 93 -10.76 12.96 11.50
CA ASN A 93 -12.04 13.46 10.99
C ASN A 93 -13.04 12.29 10.97
N ASP A 94 -13.32 11.75 12.15
CA ASP A 94 -14.16 10.56 12.30
C ASP A 94 -15.61 10.88 11.93
N LYS A 95 -16.01 10.39 10.76
CA LYS A 95 -17.38 10.45 10.24
C LYS A 95 -18.05 9.07 10.26
N PHE A 96 -17.30 8.02 10.56
CA PHE A 96 -17.79 6.65 10.60
C PHE A 96 -18.55 6.38 11.90
N THR A 97 -17.93 6.61 13.05
CA THR A 97 -18.51 6.32 14.36
C THR A 97 -19.87 7.00 14.58
N PRO A 98 -20.03 8.32 14.34
CA PRO A 98 -21.34 8.97 14.54
C PRO A 98 -22.42 8.50 13.57
N LYS A 99 -22.04 7.93 12.41
CA LYS A 99 -22.99 7.45 11.40
C LYS A 99 -23.41 6.00 11.63
N TRP A 100 -22.45 5.15 11.99
CA TRP A 100 -22.64 3.71 12.03
C TRP A 100 -22.90 3.19 13.44
N GLU A 101 -22.44 3.90 14.48
CA GLU A 101 -22.57 3.52 15.89
C GLU A 101 -22.03 2.09 16.15
N PRO A 102 -20.74 1.82 15.84
CA PRO A 102 -20.13 0.51 16.09
C PRO A 102 -20.07 0.18 17.58
N SER A 103 -19.91 -1.10 17.91
CA SER A 103 -19.63 -1.53 19.28
C SER A 103 -18.27 -1.00 19.77
N ILE A 104 -18.07 -0.98 21.09
CA ILE A 104 -16.79 -0.63 21.71
C ILE A 104 -15.68 -1.55 21.17
N GLU A 105 -15.94 -2.85 21.11
CA GLU A 105 -15.01 -3.86 20.58
C GLU A 105 -14.58 -3.55 19.14
N LEU A 106 -15.52 -3.25 18.24
CA LEU A 106 -15.18 -2.91 16.86
C LEU A 106 -14.43 -1.57 16.79
N THR A 107 -14.79 -0.60 17.64
CA THR A 107 -14.10 0.69 17.72
C THR A 107 -12.63 0.53 18.14
N GLU A 108 -12.36 -0.30 19.14
CA GLU A 108 -10.99 -0.61 19.57
C GLU A 108 -10.20 -1.35 18.48
N LYS A 109 -10.85 -2.31 17.81
CA LYS A 109 -10.25 -3.04 16.70
C LYS A 109 -9.89 -2.12 15.52
N ILE A 110 -10.75 -1.15 15.19
CA ILE A 110 -10.46 -0.12 14.18
C ILE A 110 -9.26 0.74 14.57
N LYS A 111 -9.17 1.18 15.83
CA LYS A 111 -8.04 1.98 16.32
C LYS A 111 -6.72 1.21 16.20
N ASN A 112 -6.73 -0.07 16.58
CA ASN A 112 -5.56 -0.93 16.43
C ASN A 112 -5.17 -1.10 14.96
N PHE A 113 -6.15 -1.34 14.09
CA PHE A 113 -5.90 -1.43 12.65
C PHE A 113 -5.32 -0.13 12.07
N GLN A 114 -5.76 1.04 12.55
CA GLN A 114 -5.22 2.34 12.12
C GLN A 114 -3.75 2.56 12.53
N HIS A 115 -3.21 1.78 13.49
CA HIS A 115 -1.78 1.72 13.74
C HIS A 115 -1.08 0.76 12.76
N THR A 116 -1.61 -0.46 12.60
CA THR A 116 -1.08 -1.45 11.63
C THR A 116 -1.05 -0.90 10.21
N PHE A 117 -2.04 -0.09 9.84
CA PHE A 117 -2.16 0.61 8.56
C PHE A 117 -0.92 1.44 8.19
N HIS A 118 -0.19 1.98 9.17
CA HIS A 118 1.03 2.77 8.96
C HIS A 118 2.32 1.96 9.13
N THR A 119 2.28 0.62 9.05
CA THR A 119 3.49 -0.21 9.16
C THR A 119 4.04 -0.57 7.78
N ILE A 120 5.31 -0.95 7.72
CA ILE A 120 6.05 -1.15 6.47
C ILE A 120 5.37 -2.15 5.51
N GLY A 121 4.72 -3.18 6.05
CA GLY A 121 4.09 -4.23 5.26
C GLY A 121 2.81 -3.80 4.56
N ASN A 122 2.26 -2.64 4.90
CA ASN A 122 1.13 -2.03 4.20
C ASN A 122 1.55 -1.09 3.08
N MET A 123 2.85 -1.02 2.78
CA MET A 123 3.38 -0.13 1.76
C MET A 123 3.84 -0.89 0.51
N MET A 124 3.71 -0.28 -0.66
CA MET A 124 4.28 -0.74 -1.93
C MET A 124 4.84 0.44 -2.71
N VAL A 125 5.43 0.14 -3.87
CA VAL A 125 5.84 1.14 -4.86
C VAL A 125 4.91 1.03 -6.06
N LEU A 126 4.47 2.18 -6.57
CA LEU A 126 3.81 2.29 -7.88
C LEU A 126 4.37 3.49 -8.66
N PRO A 127 4.42 3.41 -9.99
CA PRO A 127 4.66 4.58 -10.83
C PRO A 127 3.55 5.64 -10.68
N ASP A 128 3.95 6.92 -10.60
CA ASP A 128 3.06 8.07 -10.34
C ASP A 128 3.12 9.14 -11.44
N LYS A 129 3.62 8.85 -12.67
CA LYS A 129 3.46 9.79 -13.78
C LYS A 129 1.97 10.02 -14.03
N ARG A 130 1.62 11.27 -14.33
CA ARG A 130 0.23 11.77 -14.29
C ARG A 130 -0.24 12.25 -15.66
N ILE A 131 -1.51 12.02 -15.96
CA ILE A 131 -2.24 12.63 -17.08
C ILE A 131 -3.18 13.67 -16.46
N ASP A 132 -3.02 14.96 -16.79
CA ASP A 132 -3.82 16.06 -16.24
C ASP A 132 -3.94 16.08 -14.70
N GLY A 133 -2.86 15.70 -14.01
CA GLY A 133 -2.82 15.60 -12.55
C GLY A 133 -3.56 14.38 -11.96
N TRP A 134 -3.90 13.41 -12.80
CA TRP A 134 -4.45 12.11 -12.45
C TRP A 134 -3.36 11.03 -12.51
N SER A 135 -3.16 10.29 -11.42
CA SER A 135 -2.16 9.22 -11.31
C SER A 135 -2.84 7.87 -11.07
N ILE A 136 -2.08 6.77 -11.15
CA ILE A 136 -2.58 5.41 -10.85
C ILE A 136 -3.12 5.34 -9.43
N ASN A 137 -2.40 5.87 -8.43
CA ASN A 137 -2.87 5.93 -7.04
C ASN A 137 -4.20 6.69 -6.93
N LYS A 138 -4.28 7.87 -7.58
CA LYS A 138 -5.49 8.69 -7.55
C LYS A 138 -6.66 7.99 -8.22
N HIS A 139 -6.41 7.32 -9.35
CA HIS A 139 -7.38 6.51 -10.07
C HIS A 139 -7.88 5.38 -9.16
N ARG A 140 -6.98 4.61 -8.54
CA ARG A 140 -7.32 3.55 -7.58
C ARG A 140 -8.23 4.03 -6.45
N GLY A 141 -7.86 5.13 -5.79
CA GLY A 141 -8.59 5.67 -4.65
C GLY A 141 -9.93 6.32 -5.01
N CYS A 142 -10.04 6.88 -6.21
CA CYS A 142 -11.26 7.57 -6.66
C CYS A 142 -12.17 6.68 -7.53
N HIS A 143 -11.74 5.50 -7.95
CA HIS A 143 -12.52 4.63 -8.83
C HIS A 143 -13.83 4.20 -8.15
N ASP A 144 -14.93 4.35 -8.88
CA ASP A 144 -16.29 4.21 -8.33
C ASP A 144 -16.68 2.77 -8.01
N GLU A 145 -15.90 1.79 -8.47
CA GLU A 145 -16.11 0.36 -8.20
C GLU A 145 -15.04 -0.26 -7.29
N TRP A 146 -13.83 0.34 -7.26
CA TRP A 146 -12.69 -0.23 -6.53
C TRP A 146 -12.49 0.42 -5.18
N HIS A 147 -12.82 1.71 -5.02
CA HIS A 147 -12.80 2.41 -3.73
C HIS A 147 -11.52 2.22 -2.91
N ASP A 148 -10.36 2.22 -3.54
CA ASP A 148 -9.07 1.99 -2.86
C ASP A 148 -8.88 0.56 -2.31
N TYR A 149 -9.70 -0.41 -2.71
CA TYR A 149 -9.47 -1.82 -2.38
C TYR A 149 -8.44 -2.44 -3.33
N GLU A 150 -7.30 -2.84 -2.77
CA GLU A 150 -6.19 -3.40 -3.55
C GLU A 150 -6.58 -4.63 -4.37
N ASP A 151 -7.38 -5.55 -3.83
CA ASP A 151 -7.77 -6.76 -4.54
C ASP A 151 -8.56 -6.48 -5.83
N ARG A 152 -9.38 -5.43 -5.83
CA ARG A 152 -10.11 -4.94 -7.00
C ARG A 152 -9.18 -4.23 -7.97
N PHE A 153 -8.27 -3.39 -7.45
CA PHE A 153 -7.25 -2.74 -8.25
C PHE A 153 -6.36 -3.75 -8.98
N LEU A 154 -5.85 -4.76 -8.28
CA LEU A 154 -5.04 -5.82 -8.87
C LEU A 154 -5.82 -6.64 -9.90
N SER A 155 -7.13 -6.83 -9.69
CA SER A 155 -7.99 -7.45 -10.70
C SER A 155 -8.07 -6.62 -11.99
N ALA A 156 -8.12 -5.29 -11.90
CA ALA A 156 -8.12 -4.41 -13.06
C ALA A 156 -6.73 -4.31 -13.71
N LEU A 157 -5.70 -4.15 -12.89
CA LEU A 157 -4.30 -4.07 -13.34
C LEU A 157 -3.87 -5.35 -14.05
N TYR A 158 -4.27 -6.53 -13.58
CA TYR A 158 -4.05 -7.79 -14.27
C TYR A 158 -4.58 -7.76 -15.70
N LYS A 159 -5.81 -7.27 -15.90
CA LYS A 159 -6.42 -7.19 -17.24
C LYS A 159 -5.64 -6.26 -18.16
N VAL A 160 -5.19 -5.12 -17.65
CA VAL A 160 -4.36 -4.15 -18.37
C VAL A 160 -3.02 -4.78 -18.75
N LEU A 161 -2.27 -5.31 -17.78
CA LEU A 161 -0.92 -5.84 -18.00
C LEU A 161 -0.91 -7.11 -18.86
N THR A 162 -2.00 -7.88 -18.87
CA THR A 162 -2.14 -9.10 -19.69
C THR A 162 -3.01 -8.92 -20.94
N ASN A 163 -3.38 -7.68 -21.26
CA ASN A 163 -4.11 -7.30 -22.46
C ASN A 163 -5.43 -8.07 -22.66
N LYS A 164 -6.24 -8.20 -21.59
CA LYS A 164 -7.61 -8.75 -21.69
C LYS A 164 -8.55 -7.73 -22.32
N SER A 165 -9.51 -8.16 -23.13
CA SER A 165 -10.36 -7.25 -23.91
C SER A 165 -11.28 -6.34 -23.09
N ASP A 166 -11.50 -6.64 -21.81
CA ASP A 166 -12.38 -5.92 -20.89
C ASP A 166 -11.59 -5.16 -19.80
N PHE A 167 -10.41 -4.63 -20.15
CA PHE A 167 -9.62 -3.77 -19.27
C PHE A 167 -10.27 -2.41 -19.04
N ASP A 168 -9.83 -1.71 -17.99
CA ASP A 168 -10.18 -0.32 -17.73
C ASP A 168 -9.33 0.61 -18.62
N GLU A 169 -9.98 1.43 -19.45
CA GLU A 169 -9.31 2.29 -20.44
C GLU A 169 -8.48 3.39 -19.78
N ASP A 170 -9.00 4.03 -18.73
CA ASP A 170 -8.29 5.09 -18.00
C ASP A 170 -7.04 4.51 -17.31
N LEU A 171 -7.15 3.32 -16.70
CA LEU A 171 -6.01 2.63 -16.12
C LEU A 171 -4.99 2.22 -17.19
N MET A 172 -5.43 1.76 -18.36
CA MET A 172 -4.55 1.45 -19.47
C MET A 172 -3.74 2.67 -19.91
N GLU A 173 -4.38 3.84 -20.08
CA GLU A 173 -3.68 5.08 -20.42
C GLU A 173 -2.63 5.48 -19.36
N LEU A 174 -2.98 5.35 -18.08
CA LEU A 174 -2.04 5.63 -16.98
C LEU A 174 -0.87 4.65 -16.95
N VAL A 175 -1.10 3.36 -17.22
CA VAL A 175 -0.04 2.34 -17.31
C VAL A 175 0.89 2.66 -18.49
N GLN A 176 0.33 3.01 -19.66
CA GLN A 176 1.12 3.42 -20.83
C GLN A 176 1.91 4.71 -20.58
N GLN A 177 1.36 5.66 -19.82
CA GLN A 177 2.09 6.86 -19.40
C GLN A 177 3.30 6.54 -18.51
N ASN A 178 3.29 5.37 -17.86
CA ASN A 178 4.35 4.83 -17.00
C ASN A 178 5.05 3.61 -17.63
N ASP A 179 5.03 3.48 -18.96
CA ASP A 179 5.50 2.29 -19.67
C ASP A 179 6.95 1.89 -19.35
N GLU A 180 7.84 2.88 -19.12
CA GLU A 180 9.25 2.61 -18.78
C GLU A 180 9.42 1.78 -17.50
N ASP A 181 8.46 1.86 -16.58
CA ASP A 181 8.45 1.11 -15.32
C ASP A 181 7.58 -0.16 -15.42
N PHE A 182 6.51 -0.15 -16.24
CA PHE A 182 5.59 -1.29 -16.38
C PHE A 182 5.97 -2.31 -17.45
N ALA A 183 6.79 -1.94 -18.44
CA ALA A 183 7.13 -2.82 -19.56
C ALA A 183 7.63 -4.23 -19.14
N PRO A 184 8.44 -4.38 -18.06
CA PRO A 184 8.85 -5.71 -17.58
C PRO A 184 7.70 -6.60 -17.06
N PHE A 185 6.54 -6.01 -16.77
CA PHE A 185 5.39 -6.69 -16.16
C PHE A 185 4.27 -7.03 -17.13
N TYR A 186 4.44 -6.74 -18.42
CA TYR A 186 3.44 -7.13 -19.42
C TYR A 186 3.42 -8.65 -19.69
N GLY A 187 2.23 -9.15 -20.00
CA GLY A 187 1.96 -10.58 -20.22
C GLY A 187 1.84 -11.38 -18.92
N GLU A 188 1.42 -12.64 -19.06
CA GLU A 188 1.16 -13.52 -17.90
C GLU A 188 2.41 -13.77 -17.05
N GLU A 189 3.59 -13.86 -17.67
CA GLU A 189 4.87 -14.02 -16.96
C GLU A 189 5.28 -12.72 -16.25
N GLY A 190 5.16 -11.58 -16.94
CA GLY A 190 5.40 -10.26 -16.35
C GLY A 190 4.50 -10.00 -15.15
N TRP A 191 3.23 -10.40 -15.21
CA TRP A 191 2.31 -10.33 -14.08
C TRP A 191 2.77 -11.18 -12.88
N ARG A 192 3.24 -12.41 -13.11
CA ARG A 192 3.80 -13.25 -12.04
C ARG A 192 5.02 -12.59 -11.39
N ASN A 193 5.87 -11.96 -12.19
CA ASN A 193 7.02 -11.21 -11.69
C ASN A 193 6.58 -9.98 -10.87
N PHE A 194 5.55 -9.26 -11.32
CA PHE A 194 4.97 -8.15 -10.57
C PHE A 194 4.44 -8.61 -9.20
N ILE A 195 3.65 -9.68 -9.15
CA ILE A 195 3.07 -10.21 -7.91
C ILE A 195 4.14 -10.69 -6.93
N ASN A 196 5.08 -11.51 -7.39
CA ASN A 196 6.14 -12.04 -6.54
C ASN A 196 7.09 -10.93 -6.07
N GLY A 197 7.52 -10.06 -6.99
CA GLY A 197 8.45 -8.98 -6.70
C GLY A 197 7.89 -7.97 -5.70
N ASN A 198 6.62 -7.62 -5.82
CA ASN A 198 5.96 -6.69 -4.90
C ASN A 198 5.37 -7.36 -3.64
N ILE A 199 5.61 -8.67 -3.48
CA ILE A 199 5.16 -9.46 -2.32
C ILE A 199 3.63 -9.39 -2.17
N LEU A 200 2.89 -9.60 -3.27
CA LEU A 200 1.43 -9.47 -3.35
C LEU A 200 0.70 -10.82 -3.43
N ASN A 201 1.37 -11.92 -3.12
CA ASN A 201 0.84 -13.28 -3.28
C ASN A 201 -0.46 -13.56 -2.51
N ASP A 202 -0.75 -12.81 -1.44
CA ASP A 202 -2.02 -12.93 -0.70
C ASP A 202 -3.26 -12.50 -1.48
N TYR A 203 -3.08 -11.79 -2.60
CA TYR A 203 -4.14 -11.25 -3.45
C TYR A 203 -4.42 -12.10 -4.70
N VAL A 204 -3.70 -13.20 -4.89
CA VAL A 204 -3.88 -14.09 -6.04
C VAL A 204 -4.10 -15.54 -5.60
N ASP A 205 -4.62 -16.37 -6.50
CA ASP A 205 -4.68 -17.82 -6.32
C ASP A 205 -3.37 -18.52 -6.75
N ALA A 206 -3.38 -19.86 -6.74
CA ALA A 206 -2.22 -20.67 -7.13
C ALA A 206 -1.80 -20.47 -8.60
N ASP A 207 -2.72 -20.04 -9.46
CA ASP A 207 -2.48 -19.77 -10.87
C ASP A 207 -2.12 -18.30 -11.13
N PHE A 208 -1.95 -17.51 -10.06
CA PHE A 208 -1.67 -16.07 -10.07
C PHE A 208 -2.85 -15.23 -10.57
N LEU A 209 -4.07 -15.77 -10.56
CA LEU A 209 -5.25 -14.97 -10.89
C LEU A 209 -5.67 -14.12 -9.68
N PRO A 210 -6.00 -12.83 -9.87
CA PRO A 210 -6.49 -11.97 -8.79
C PRO A 210 -7.73 -12.54 -8.09
N VAL A 211 -7.74 -12.49 -6.76
CA VAL A 211 -8.86 -12.94 -5.92
C VAL A 211 -9.51 -11.74 -5.23
N VAL A 212 -10.69 -11.34 -5.72
CA VAL A 212 -11.49 -10.26 -5.10
C VAL A 212 -12.23 -10.81 -3.87
N LYS A 213 -11.81 -10.37 -2.68
CA LYS A 213 -12.40 -10.74 -1.37
C LYS A 213 -13.27 -9.63 -0.81
N SER A 214 -12.96 -8.38 -1.16
CA SER A 214 -13.63 -7.18 -0.67
C SER A 214 -15.04 -7.07 -1.21
N LYS A 215 -15.98 -6.64 -0.36
CA LYS A 215 -17.37 -6.37 -0.77
C LYS A 215 -17.59 -4.96 -1.32
N GLY A 216 -16.53 -4.17 -1.47
CA GLY A 216 -16.63 -2.78 -1.96
C GLY A 216 -17.40 -1.87 -1.02
N TYR A 217 -17.41 -2.15 0.30
CA TYR A 217 -18.13 -1.35 1.28
C TYR A 217 -17.44 -0.02 1.53
N THR A 218 -18.19 1.06 1.71
CA THR A 218 -17.63 2.36 2.07
C THR A 218 -18.47 2.99 3.17
N TRP A 219 -17.85 3.74 4.08
CA TRP A 219 -18.60 4.32 5.19
C TRP A 219 -19.59 5.40 4.73
N TRP A 220 -19.34 6.04 3.58
CA TRP A 220 -20.16 7.14 3.06
C TRP A 220 -21.36 6.66 2.25
N ARG A 221 -21.25 5.57 1.48
CA ARG A 221 -22.39 5.07 0.68
C ARG A 221 -23.45 4.45 1.60
N GLY A 222 -24.67 4.99 1.54
CA GLY A 222 -25.80 4.59 2.39
C GLY A 222 -26.57 3.34 1.89
N GLY A 223 -26.12 2.70 0.80
CA GLY A 223 -26.81 1.56 0.19
C GLY A 223 -26.76 0.26 0.99
N TYR A 224 -25.90 0.18 2.03
CA TYR A 224 -25.80 -1.02 2.86
C TYR A 224 -26.84 -0.95 3.99
N VAL A 225 -28.06 -1.38 3.70
CA VAL A 225 -29.22 -1.33 4.62
C VAL A 225 -29.03 -2.24 5.86
N ASN A 226 -27.95 -3.01 5.93
CA ASN A 226 -27.69 -3.95 7.03
C ASN A 226 -26.36 -3.65 7.73
N LYS A 227 -26.43 -2.94 8.88
CA LYS A 227 -25.28 -2.65 9.76
C LYS A 227 -24.52 -3.92 10.18
N GLN A 228 -25.22 -5.03 10.43
CA GLN A 228 -24.56 -6.29 10.85
C GLN A 228 -23.68 -6.87 9.73
N ARG A 229 -24.14 -6.83 8.48
CA ARG A 229 -23.31 -7.24 7.33
C ARG A 229 -22.11 -6.33 7.14
N TYR A 230 -22.29 -5.03 7.33
CA TYR A 230 -21.19 -4.07 7.28
C TYR A 230 -20.16 -4.36 8.37
N PHE A 231 -20.58 -4.57 9.62
CA PHE A 231 -19.67 -4.88 10.73
C PHE A 231 -19.01 -6.25 10.63
N ALA A 232 -19.70 -7.25 10.07
CA ALA A 232 -19.09 -8.54 9.78
C ALA A 232 -17.98 -8.39 8.72
N GLU A 233 -18.23 -7.60 7.68
CA GLU A 233 -17.21 -7.29 6.67
C GLU A 233 -16.07 -6.43 7.22
N ALA A 234 -16.37 -5.46 8.09
CA ALA A 234 -15.36 -4.66 8.78
C ALA A 234 -14.38 -5.53 9.57
N ASN A 235 -14.91 -6.47 10.35
CA ASN A 235 -14.11 -7.41 11.12
C ASN A 235 -13.24 -8.28 10.22
N ARG A 236 -13.84 -8.90 9.19
CA ARG A 236 -13.11 -9.72 8.22
C ARG A 236 -12.01 -8.91 7.53
N TYR A 237 -12.32 -7.69 7.09
CA TYR A 237 -11.38 -6.82 6.39
C TYR A 237 -10.19 -6.46 7.28
N ILE A 238 -10.44 -6.08 8.55
CA ILE A 238 -9.37 -5.79 9.50
C ILE A 238 -8.50 -7.04 9.71
N ASP A 239 -9.11 -8.20 9.98
CA ASP A 239 -8.37 -9.43 10.28
C ASP A 239 -7.50 -9.88 9.09
N ASP A 240 -8.07 -9.87 7.88
CA ASP A 240 -7.34 -10.25 6.66
C ASP A 240 -6.26 -9.22 6.32
N SER A 241 -6.57 -7.92 6.38
CA SER A 241 -5.58 -6.87 6.09
C SER A 241 -4.43 -6.89 7.09
N THR A 242 -4.70 -7.00 8.39
CA THR A 242 -3.65 -7.12 9.42
C THR A 242 -2.77 -8.34 9.18
N ARG A 243 -3.35 -9.49 8.82
CA ARG A 243 -2.60 -10.70 8.49
C ARG A 243 -1.69 -10.49 7.28
N VAL A 244 -2.22 -9.92 6.19
CA VAL A 244 -1.45 -9.63 4.97
C VAL A 244 -0.33 -8.64 5.24
N ILE A 245 -0.63 -7.52 5.91
CA ILE A 245 0.35 -6.48 6.27
C ILE A 245 1.50 -7.09 7.07
N HIS A 246 1.19 -7.87 8.11
CA HIS A 246 2.22 -8.46 8.95
C HIS A 246 3.05 -9.53 8.20
N TYR A 247 2.43 -10.34 7.34
CA TYR A 247 3.14 -11.30 6.50
C TYR A 247 4.09 -10.60 5.52
N ARG A 248 3.61 -9.57 4.80
CA ARG A 248 4.43 -8.77 3.88
C ARG A 248 5.57 -8.07 4.62
N GLY A 249 5.28 -7.48 5.79
CA GLY A 249 6.28 -6.84 6.64
C GLY A 249 7.41 -7.81 7.00
N LYS A 250 7.10 -9.05 7.41
CA LYS A 250 8.12 -10.08 7.69
C LYS A 250 9.00 -10.38 6.49
N ARG A 251 8.41 -10.55 5.30
CA ARG A 251 9.17 -10.77 4.06
C ARG A 251 10.08 -9.60 3.73
N MET A 252 9.62 -8.36 3.95
CA MET A 252 10.46 -7.17 3.79
C MET A 252 11.62 -7.16 4.79
N ILE A 253 11.39 -7.50 6.06
CA ILE A 253 12.46 -7.60 7.09
C ILE A 253 13.51 -8.64 6.68
N GLU A 254 13.09 -9.81 6.18
CA GLU A 254 14.02 -10.85 5.72
C GLU A 254 14.94 -10.32 4.61
N ILE A 255 14.40 -9.63 3.61
CA ILE A 255 15.18 -9.00 2.53
C ILE A 255 16.12 -7.94 3.10
N LEU A 256 15.65 -7.10 4.02
CA LEU A 256 16.47 -6.08 4.66
C LEU A 256 17.65 -6.70 5.43
N LYS A 257 17.42 -7.78 6.18
CA LYS A 257 18.49 -8.49 6.91
C LYS A 257 19.58 -9.00 5.97
N GLU A 258 19.18 -9.64 4.87
CA GLU A 258 20.11 -10.14 3.86
C GLU A 258 20.93 -9.02 3.23
N ARG A 259 20.31 -7.87 2.93
CA ARG A 259 20.96 -6.74 2.24
C ARG A 259 21.82 -5.88 3.17
N LEU A 260 21.48 -5.82 4.45
CA LEU A 260 22.16 -4.99 5.46
C LEU A 260 23.14 -5.79 6.33
N TYR A 261 23.17 -7.11 6.20
CA TYR A 261 23.99 -8.03 6.99
C TYR A 261 23.66 -8.03 8.50
N TYR A 262 22.37 -8.01 8.84
CA TYR A 262 21.83 -8.17 10.22
C TYR A 262 21.46 -9.62 10.57
#